data_AF-A0AAJ6BAP9-F1
#
_entry.id   AF-A0AAJ6BAP9-F1
#
_cell.length_a   1.000
_cell.length_b   1.000
_cell.length_c   1.000
_cell.angle_alpha   90.00
_cell.angle_beta   90.00
_cell.angle_gamma   90.00
#
_symmetry.space_group_name_H-M   'P 1'
#
loop_
_entity.id
_entity.type
_entity.pdbx_description
1 polymer ?
#
loop_
_entity_poly.entity_id
_entity_poly.type
_entity_poly.pdbx_seq_one_letter_code
_entity_poly.pdbx_strand_id
1 'polypeptide(L)'
;MKIRELAQHWDQNAAGPLSRTGHVLHLDLESEARLAALIDMYPKRTAEELLGELVAAALEELEASFPYVQGHRVIATDEEGDPLYEDVGSTPRFLSLSRQHLHSLSTTGNDSEN
;
A
#
# COMPACT_ATOMS: atom_id res chain seq x y z
N MET A 1 3.97 0.15 6.15
CA MET A 1 3.71 -0.33 7.51
C MET A 1 3.01 -1.68 7.46
N LYS A 2 3.43 -2.66 8.27
CA LYS A 2 2.78 -3.97 8.26
C LYS A 2 1.35 -3.83 8.80
N ILE A 3 0.41 -4.61 8.26
CA ILE A 3 -0.99 -4.57 8.72
C ILE A 3 -1.14 -4.80 10.24
N ARG A 4 -0.22 -5.55 10.83
CA ARG A 4 -0.19 -5.83 12.28
C ARG A 4 0.20 -4.63 13.14
N GLU A 5 0.81 -3.60 12.56
CA GLU A 5 1.30 -2.39 13.25
C GLU A 5 0.27 -1.26 13.24
N LEU A 6 -0.82 -1.39 12.48
CA LEU A 6 -1.84 -0.34 12.29
C LEU A 6 -2.49 0.13 13.60
N ALA A 7 -2.87 -0.79 14.49
CA ALA A 7 -3.53 -0.43 15.74
C ALA A 7 -2.64 0.48 16.61
N GLN A 8 -1.34 0.15 16.70
CA GLN A 8 -0.37 0.96 17.42
C GLN A 8 -0.12 2.31 16.74
N HIS A 9 -0.15 2.35 15.40
CA HIS A 9 -0.02 3.59 14.64
C HIS A 9 -1.20 4.54 14.87
N TRP A 10 -2.43 4.03 14.91
CA TRP A 10 -3.63 4.83 15.16
C TRP A 10 -3.65 5.50 16.52
N ASP A 11 -3.08 4.85 17.53
CA ASP A 11 -2.95 5.42 18.87
C ASP A 11 -1.99 6.62 18.93
N GLN A 12 -1.02 6.68 18.01
CA GLN A 12 0.12 7.61 18.11
C GLN A 12 0.06 8.77 17.11
N ASN A 13 -0.56 8.58 15.95
CA ASN A 13 -0.49 9.53 14.84
C ASN A 13 -1.87 9.96 14.35
N ALA A 14 -1.93 11.09 13.63
CA ALA A 14 -3.09 11.52 12.84
C ALA A 14 -2.95 11.03 11.39
N ALA A 15 -4.06 10.92 10.66
CA ALA A 15 -4.06 10.44 9.27
C ALA A 15 -3.26 11.38 8.34
N GLY A 16 -2.60 10.78 7.35
CA GLY A 16 -1.90 11.50 6.28
C GLY A 16 -2.84 12.00 5.17
N PRO A 17 -2.31 12.71 4.16
CA PRO A 17 -3.10 13.17 3.03
C PRO A 17 -3.65 12.00 2.19
N LEU A 18 -4.93 12.07 1.87
CA LEU A 18 -5.62 11.10 1.01
C LEU A 18 -5.54 11.50 -0.47
N SER A 19 -5.66 10.51 -1.36
CA SER A 19 -5.77 10.76 -2.81
C SER A 19 -7.05 11.53 -3.13
N ARG A 20 -7.00 12.39 -4.17
CA ARG A 20 -8.19 13.09 -4.68
C ARG A 20 -9.18 12.17 -5.42
N THR A 21 -8.76 10.96 -5.76
CA THR A 21 -9.62 9.98 -6.44
C THR A 21 -10.45 9.20 -5.42
N GLY A 22 -11.76 9.41 -5.42
CA GLY A 22 -12.70 8.65 -4.59
C GLY A 22 -13.14 7.35 -5.27
N HIS A 23 -13.31 6.30 -4.46
CA HIS A 23 -13.90 5.03 -4.89
C HIS A 23 -15.11 4.70 -4.01
N VAL A 24 -16.19 4.20 -4.61
CA VAL A 24 -17.33 3.67 -3.85
C VAL A 24 -17.05 2.20 -3.57
N LEU A 25 -16.93 1.85 -2.28
CA LEU A 25 -16.72 0.49 -1.80
C LEU A 25 -17.96 0.01 -1.07
N HIS A 26 -18.51 -1.12 -1.50
CA HIS A 26 -19.55 -1.83 -0.76
C HIS A 26 -18.90 -3.00 -0.02
N LEU A 27 -18.93 -2.97 1.31
CA LEU A 27 -18.42 -4.03 2.15
C LEU A 27 -19.46 -5.14 2.31
N ASP A 28 -18.99 -6.38 2.48
CA ASP A 28 -19.84 -7.44 2.99
C ASP A 28 -20.24 -7.13 4.46
N LEU A 29 -21.31 -7.78 4.93
CA LEU A 29 -21.87 -7.50 6.25
C LEU A 29 -20.87 -7.69 7.40
N GLU A 30 -19.97 -8.67 7.30
CA GLU A 30 -18.99 -8.93 8.36
C GLU A 30 -17.91 -7.84 8.37
N SER A 31 -17.41 -7.47 7.20
CA SER A 31 -16.46 -6.37 7.05
C SER A 31 -17.06 -5.04 7.51
N GLU A 32 -18.32 -4.76 7.19
CA GLU A 32 -19.04 -3.56 7.66
C GLU A 32 -19.14 -3.53 9.19
N ALA A 33 -19.54 -4.65 9.80
CA ALA A 33 -19.62 -4.76 11.26
C ALA A 33 -18.26 -4.56 11.94
N ARG A 34 -17.18 -5.08 11.35
CA ARG A 34 -15.81 -4.89 11.85
C ARG A 34 -15.34 -3.45 11.70
N LEU A 35 -15.68 -2.78 10.60
CA LEU A 35 -15.36 -1.36 10.40
C LEU A 35 -16.10 -0.49 11.43
N ALA A 36 -17.39 -0.75 11.66
CA ALA A 36 -18.16 -0.05 12.69
C ALA A 36 -17.53 -0.22 14.08
N ALA A 37 -17.09 -1.43 14.44
CA ALA A 37 -16.39 -1.66 15.70
C ALA A 37 -15.07 -0.89 15.80
N LEU A 38 -14.32 -0.74 14.71
CA LEU A 38 -13.10 0.08 14.68
C LEU A 38 -13.41 1.56 14.88
N ILE A 39 -14.50 2.08 14.30
CA ILE A 39 -14.92 3.47 14.50
C ILE A 39 -15.29 3.71 15.97
N ASP A 40 -16.00 2.76 16.60
CA ASP A 40 -16.34 2.84 18.02
C ASP A 40 -15.08 2.83 18.91
N MET A 41 -14.06 2.04 18.57
CA MET A 41 -12.78 2.00 19.28
C MET A 41 -11.94 3.26 19.07
N TYR A 42 -11.99 3.85 17.87
CA TYR A 42 -11.18 4.98 17.44
C TYR A 42 -12.06 6.16 16.97
N PRO A 43 -12.83 6.80 17.87
CA PRO A 43 -13.88 7.77 17.50
C PRO A 43 -13.36 9.08 16.89
N LYS A 44 -12.04 9.30 16.92
CA LYS A 44 -11.38 10.44 16.25
C LYS A 44 -11.03 10.16 14.79
N ARG A 45 -11.27 8.94 14.32
CA ARG A 45 -10.99 8.51 12.94
C ARG A 45 -12.30 8.32 12.18
N THR A 46 -12.26 8.65 10.90
CA THR A 46 -13.36 8.42 9.97
C THR A 46 -13.25 7.04 9.33
N ALA A 47 -14.37 6.52 8.83
CA ALA A 47 -14.39 5.28 8.05
C ALA A 47 -13.43 5.34 6.85
N GLU A 48 -13.34 6.50 6.19
CA GLU A 48 -12.48 6.72 5.03
C GLU A 48 -11.00 6.64 5.40
N GLU A 49 -10.58 7.28 6.49
CA GLU A 49 -9.19 7.20 6.99
C GLU A 49 -8.82 5.76 7.36
N LEU A 50 -9.70 5.06 8.10
CA LEU A 50 -9.46 3.68 8.51
C LEU A 50 -9.35 2.74 7.31
N LEU A 51 -10.28 2.84 6.36
CA LEU A 51 -10.26 2.05 5.13
C LEU A 51 -9.03 2.38 4.28
N GLY A 52 -8.65 3.65 4.17
CA GLY A 52 -7.45 4.07 3.46
C GLY A 52 -6.19 3.43 4.03
N GLU A 53 -6.03 3.46 5.35
CA GLU A 53 -4.87 2.85 6.03
C GLU A 53 -4.88 1.31 5.96
N LEU A 54 -6.05 0.68 6.07
CA LEU A 54 -6.20 -0.78 5.91
C LEU A 54 -5.84 -1.23 4.49
N VAL A 55 -6.33 -0.52 3.46
CA VAL A 55 -6.03 -0.81 2.06
C VAL A 55 -4.54 -0.61 1.79
N ALA A 56 -3.94 0.47 2.28
CA ALA A 56 -2.51 0.71 2.13
C ALA A 56 -1.68 -0.44 2.72
N ALA A 57 -1.98 -0.84 3.96
CA ALA A 57 -1.27 -1.95 4.60
C ALA A 57 -1.50 -3.30 3.91
N ALA A 58 -2.70 -3.56 3.40
CA ALA A 58 -3.00 -4.78 2.66
C ALA A 58 -2.25 -4.84 1.30
N LEU A 59 -2.09 -3.70 0.62
CA LEU A 59 -1.31 -3.62 -0.61
C LEU A 59 0.18 -3.87 -0.37
N GLU A 60 0.74 -3.35 0.73
CA GLU A 60 2.12 -3.65 1.11
C GLU A 60 2.34 -5.13 1.46
N GLU A 61 1.41 -5.73 2.22
CA GLU A 61 1.48 -7.16 2.55
C GLU A 61 1.34 -8.02 1.28
N LEU A 62 0.48 -7.62 0.35
CA LEU A 62 0.36 -8.27 -0.95
C LEU A 62 1.66 -8.18 -1.75
N GLU A 63 2.28 -7.00 -1.82
CA GLU A 63 3.59 -6.81 -2.48
C GLU A 63 4.65 -7.74 -1.88
N ALA A 64 4.74 -7.79 -0.55
CA ALA A 64 5.69 -8.66 0.16
C ALA A 64 5.41 -10.16 -0.04
N SER A 65 4.17 -10.53 -0.39
CA SER A 65 3.79 -11.92 -0.64
C SER A 65 4.21 -12.45 -2.02
N PHE A 66 4.64 -11.57 -2.93
CA PHE A 66 5.04 -12.00 -4.27
C PHE A 66 6.32 -12.85 -4.23
N PRO A 67 6.34 -14.01 -4.92
CA PRO A 67 7.53 -14.86 -4.93
C PRO A 67 8.64 -14.20 -5.74
N TYR A 68 9.86 -14.25 -5.20
CA TYR A 68 11.07 -13.99 -5.95
C TYR A 68 11.23 -15.06 -7.04
N VAL A 69 11.46 -14.65 -8.28
CA VAL A 69 11.79 -15.55 -9.39
C VAL A 69 13.15 -15.16 -9.94
N GLN A 70 14.14 -16.01 -9.73
CA GLN A 70 15.50 -15.74 -10.18
C GLN A 70 15.60 -15.67 -11.71
N GLY A 71 16.08 -14.54 -12.23
CA GLY A 71 16.42 -14.37 -13.63
C GLY A 71 17.81 -14.88 -14.00
N HIS A 72 18.21 -14.65 -15.25
CA HIS A 72 19.52 -15.07 -15.75
C HIS A 72 20.62 -14.02 -15.60
N ARG A 73 20.26 -12.75 -15.41
CA ARG A 73 21.22 -11.65 -15.29
C ARG A 73 21.66 -11.46 -13.84
N VAL A 74 22.98 -11.41 -13.64
CA VAL A 74 23.59 -10.95 -12.38
C VAL A 74 23.49 -9.43 -12.33
N ILE A 75 22.88 -8.90 -11.27
CA ILE A 75 22.65 -7.45 -11.08
C ILE A 75 23.59 -6.84 -10.04
N ALA A 76 24.12 -7.66 -9.13
CA ALA A 76 25.05 -7.24 -8.11
C ALA A 76 25.87 -8.43 -7.63
N THR A 77 26.89 -8.14 -6.82
CA THR A 77 27.66 -9.12 -6.08
C THR A 77 27.60 -8.70 -4.62
N ASP A 78 27.35 -9.64 -3.71
CA ASP A 78 27.28 -9.33 -2.28
C ASP A 78 28.66 -9.22 -1.62
N GLU A 79 28.69 -9.04 -0.30
CA GLU A 79 29.92 -8.86 0.48
C GLU A 79 30.82 -10.10 0.50
N GLU A 80 30.27 -11.29 0.25
CA GLU A 80 31.01 -12.55 0.22
C GLU A 80 31.48 -12.91 -1.20
N GLY A 81 31.06 -12.16 -2.21
CA GLY A 81 31.42 -12.38 -3.62
C GLY A 81 30.39 -13.20 -4.39
N ASP A 82 29.24 -13.50 -3.80
CA ASP A 82 28.20 -14.30 -4.43
C ASP A 82 27.34 -13.45 -5.40
N PRO A 83 26.98 -13.99 -6.57
CA PRO A 83 26.19 -13.26 -7.56
C PRO A 83 24.73 -13.12 -7.11
N LEU A 84 24.26 -11.88 -7.03
CA LEU A 84 22.85 -11.55 -6.87
C LEU A 84 22.19 -11.43 -8.24
N TYR A 85 21.17 -12.24 -8.47
CA TYR A 85 20.42 -12.28 -9.73
C TYR A 85 19.19 -11.39 -9.68
N GLU A 86 18.79 -10.89 -10.85
CA GLU A 86 17.56 -10.12 -10.96
C GLU A 86 16.32 -10.92 -10.55
N ASP A 87 15.31 -10.22 -10.04
CA ASP A 87 13.96 -10.75 -9.92
C ASP A 87 13.24 -10.56 -11.26
N VAL A 88 12.71 -11.65 -11.83
CA VAL A 88 11.84 -11.64 -13.02
C VAL A 88 10.39 -12.01 -12.66
N GLY A 89 10.07 -12.01 -11.38
CA GLY A 89 8.75 -12.34 -10.83
C GLY A 89 7.74 -11.19 -10.93
N SER A 90 6.68 -11.27 -10.11
CA SER A 90 5.58 -10.30 -10.14
C SER A 90 5.92 -8.97 -9.47
N THR A 91 6.82 -8.97 -8.49
CA THR A 91 7.27 -7.80 -7.72
C THR A 91 7.78 -6.65 -8.58
N PRO A 92 8.80 -6.83 -9.46
CA PRO A 92 9.31 -5.73 -10.29
C PRO A 92 8.24 -5.15 -11.22
N ARG A 93 7.33 -5.99 -11.73
CA ARG A 93 6.22 -5.55 -12.59
C ARG A 93 5.23 -4.70 -11.81
N PHE A 94 4.79 -5.15 -10.63
CA PHE A 94 3.88 -4.40 -9.77
C PHE A 94 4.48 -3.04 -9.41
N LEU A 95 5.73 -3.01 -8.95
CA LEU A 95 6.44 -1.78 -8.59
C LEU A 95 6.57 -0.78 -9.76
N SER A 96 6.85 -1.28 -10.96
CA SER A 96 6.93 -0.43 -12.16
C SER A 96 5.59 0.22 -12.50
N LEU A 97 4.50 -0.56 -12.49
CA LEU A 97 3.14 -0.06 -12.75
C LEU A 97 2.70 0.93 -11.67
N SER A 98 2.91 0.63 -10.39
CA SER A 98 2.58 1.51 -9.27
C SER A 98 3.27 2.87 -9.39
N ARG A 99 4.56 2.91 -9.76
CA ARG A 99 5.30 4.17 -10.02
C ARG A 99 4.74 4.95 -11.20
N GLN A 100 4.39 4.27 -12.29
CA GLN A 100 3.79 4.91 -13.47
C GLN A 100 2.45 5.56 -13.13
N HIS A 101 1.58 4.86 -12.39
CA HIS A 101 0.29 5.40 -11.97
C HIS A 101 0.46 6.55 -10.98
N LEU A 102 1.38 6.45 -10.01
CA LEU A 102 1.68 7.54 -9.09
C LEU A 102 2.13 8.81 -9.81
N HIS A 103 3.02 8.68 -10.79
CA HIS A 103 3.46 9.81 -11.59
C HIS A 103 2.29 10.46 -12.34
N SER A 104 1.45 9.66 -13.02
CA SER A 104 0.27 10.16 -13.72
C SER A 104 -0.68 10.92 -12.79
N LEU A 105 -0.95 10.39 -11.60
CA LEU A 105 -1.83 11.03 -10.62
C LEU A 105 -1.25 12.35 -10.09
N SER A 106 0.07 12.41 -9.91
CA SER A 106 0.75 13.64 -9.46
C SER A 106 0.76 14.75 -10.52
N THR A 107 0.88 14.38 -11.81
CA THR A 107 0.88 15.36 -12.91
C THR A 107 -0.52 15.93 -13.17
N THR A 108 -1.56 15.08 -13.19
CA THR A 108 -2.95 15.54 -13.39
C THR A 108 -3.45 16.43 -12.25
N GLY A 109 -2.92 16.26 -11.03
CA GLY A 109 -3.22 17.13 -9.89
C GLY A 109 -2.73 18.57 -10.06
N ASN A 110 -1.61 18.79 -10.76
CA ASN A 110 -1.04 20.13 -10.97
C ASN A 110 -1.70 20.91 -12.10
N ASP A 111 -2.22 20.24 -13.14
CA ASP A 111 -2.85 20.89 -14.29
C ASP A 111 -4.28 21.40 -14.01
N SER A 112 -4.90 20.93 -12.92
CA SER A 112 -6.26 21.34 -12.52
C SER A 112 -6.30 22.58 -11.61
N GLU A 113 -5.13 23.16 -11.29
CA GLU A 113 -4.98 24.31 -10.39
C GLU A 113 -4.53 25.61 -11.11
N ASN A 114 -4.59 25.67 -12.44
CA ASN A 114 -4.16 26.84 -13.23
C ASN A 114 -5.25 27.39 -14.16
#